data_AF-A0A840YBA5-F1
#
_entry.id   AF-A0A840YBA5-F1
#
_cell.length_a   1.000
_cell.length_b   1.000
_cell.length_c   1.000
_cell.angle_alpha   90.00
_cell.angle_beta   90.00
_cell.angle_gamma   90.00
#
_symmetry.space_group_name_H-M   'P 1'
#
loop_
_entity.id
_entity.type
_entity.pdbx_description
1 polymer ?
#
loop_
_entity_poly.entity_id
_entity_poly.type
_entity_poly.pdbx_seq_one_letter_code
_entity_poly.pdbx_strand_id
1 'polypeptide(L)'
;MRGLLQEAEIRAGLEAGGRIENVVIVARRSEADGVEHVPYLLPSWRRGYVAIGLFRGAGVRAYRDLNRLVRFMRDELGFHGPISLHEPDCTKLAKLRSFLDGAVPGGPVQPNKSLPAGDGVATPDTLDT
;
A
#
# COMPACT_ATOMS: atom_id res chain seq x y z
N MET A 1 12.60 -3.09 -2.38
CA MET A 1 11.40 -3.46 -1.60
C MET A 1 10.97 -2.25 -0.79
N ARG A 2 10.15 -1.36 -1.36
CA ARG A 2 9.45 -0.36 -0.54
C ARG A 2 8.07 -0.97 -0.23
N GLY A 3 7.51 -0.66 0.93
CA GLY A 3 6.11 -0.92 1.33
C GLY A 3 5.74 -2.25 2.03
N LEU A 4 6.71 -3.06 2.44
CA LEU A 4 6.53 -4.05 3.51
C LEU A 4 7.14 -3.53 4.82
N LEU A 5 6.56 -3.90 5.97
CA LEU A 5 7.12 -3.62 7.29
C LEU A 5 7.03 -4.86 8.18
N GLN A 6 8.14 -5.25 8.80
CA GLN A 6 8.12 -6.30 9.81
C GLN A 6 7.43 -5.81 11.08
N GLU A 7 6.80 -6.72 11.83
CA GLU A 7 6.12 -6.38 13.08
C GLU A 7 7.07 -5.71 14.08
N ALA A 8 8.32 -6.17 14.15
CA ALA A 8 9.36 -5.57 15.00
C ALA A 8 9.64 -4.10 14.64
N GLU A 9 9.70 -3.78 13.35
CA GLU A 9 9.89 -2.39 12.88
C GLU A 9 8.65 -1.52 13.11
N ILE A 10 7.44 -2.10 13.03
CA ILE A 10 6.21 -1.41 13.42
C ILE A 10 6.28 -1.05 14.90
N ARG A 11 6.61 -2.03 15.75
CA ARG A 11 6.72 -1.85 17.20
C ARG A 11 7.77 -0.79 17.55
N ALA A 12 8.96 -0.85 16.96
CA ALA A 12 9.99 0.15 17.16
C ALA A 12 9.53 1.58 16.77
N GLY A 13 8.77 1.70 15.67
CA GLY A 13 8.20 2.99 15.26
C GLY A 13 7.16 3.54 16.24
N LEU A 14 6.32 2.67 16.83
CA LEU A 14 5.37 3.05 17.86
C LEU A 14 6.07 3.43 19.17
N GLU A 15 7.09 2.67 19.59
CA GLU A 15 7.90 2.95 20.78
C GLU A 15 8.67 4.28 20.65
N ALA A 16 9.07 4.65 19.44
CA ALA A 16 9.69 5.95 19.14
C ALA A 16 8.68 7.13 19.12
N GLY A 17 7.41 6.91 19.50
CA GLY A 17 6.36 7.93 19.53
C GLY A 17 5.60 8.11 18.21
N GLY A 18 5.82 7.23 17.24
CA GLY A 18 5.03 7.17 16.02
C GLY A 18 3.59 6.70 16.28
N ARG A 19 2.69 6.96 15.34
CA ARG A 19 1.31 6.44 15.37
C ARG A 19 0.87 5.89 14.01
N ILE A 20 -0.12 5.00 14.03
CA ILE A 20 -0.82 4.59 12.81
C ILE A 20 -1.88 5.64 12.49
N GLU A 21 -1.79 6.26 11.33
CA GLU A 21 -2.69 7.34 10.90
C GLU A 21 -3.92 6.82 10.18
N ASN A 22 -3.80 5.70 9.47
CA ASN A 22 -4.92 5.08 8.77
C ASN A 22 -4.70 3.57 8.55
N VAL A 23 -5.80 2.82 8.43
CA VAL A 23 -5.79 1.38 8.17
C VAL A 23 -6.80 1.04 7.07
N VAL A 24 -6.30 0.32 6.07
CA VAL A 24 -7.10 -0.28 4.99
C VAL A 24 -6.89 -1.78 4.99
N ILE A 25 -7.97 -2.55 4.90
CA ILE A 25 -7.94 -4.00 4.78
C ILE A 25 -8.43 -4.38 3.39
N VAL A 26 -7.66 -5.22 2.71
CA VAL A 26 -8.07 -5.85 1.45
C VAL A 26 -8.47 -7.29 1.73
N ALA A 27 -9.73 -7.63 1.52
CA ALA A 27 -10.23 -9.00 1.56
C ALA A 27 -9.98 -9.66 0.20
N ARG A 28 -9.17 -10.70 0.14
CA ARG A 28 -8.87 -11.48 -1.05
C ARG A 28 -9.59 -12.81 -0.93
N ARG A 29 -10.40 -13.16 -1.93
CA ARG A 29 -11.08 -14.46 -1.99
C ARG A 29 -10.25 -15.42 -2.82
N SER A 30 -9.98 -16.60 -2.25
CA SER A 30 -9.44 -17.76 -2.94
C SER A 30 -10.48 -18.86 -2.89
N GLU A 31 -10.73 -19.54 -4.01
CA GLU A 31 -11.66 -20.66 -4.07
C GLU A 31 -11.23 -21.83 -3.16
N ALA A 32 -9.93 -21.98 -2.90
CA ALA A 32 -9.39 -23.05 -2.07
C ALA A 32 -9.32 -22.70 -0.56
N ASP A 33 -9.05 -21.44 -0.23
CA ASP A 33 -8.67 -21.01 1.13
C ASP A 33 -9.68 -20.08 1.81
N GLY A 34 -10.75 -19.71 1.11
CA GLY A 34 -11.76 -18.78 1.60
C GLY A 34 -11.29 -17.33 1.51
N VAL A 35 -11.65 -16.53 2.52
CA VAL A 35 -11.32 -15.09 2.55
C VAL A 35 -10.06 -14.86 3.39
N GLU A 36 -9.09 -14.18 2.80
CA GLU A 36 -7.89 -13.72 3.46
C GLU A 36 -7.85 -12.19 3.53
N HIS A 37 -7.53 -11.65 4.69
CA HIS A 37 -7.52 -10.22 4.95
C HIS A 37 -6.09 -9.72 5.08
N VAL A 38 -5.72 -8.76 4.22
CA VAL A 38 -4.39 -8.15 4.21
C VAL A 38 -4.50 -6.71 4.71
N PRO A 39 -3.86 -6.37 5.85
CA PRO A 39 -3.84 -5.00 6.33
C PRO A 39 -2.75 -4.16 5.67
N TYR A 40 -3.11 -2.93 5.33
CA TYR A 40 -2.24 -1.85 4.88
C TYR A 40 -2.34 -0.70 5.88
N LEU A 41 -1.20 -0.33 6.45
CA LEU A 41 -1.07 0.68 7.48
C LEU A 41 -0.46 1.95 6.89
N LEU A 42 -0.94 3.11 7.29
CA LEU A 42 -0.28 4.39 7.04
C LEU A 42 0.42 4.84 8.33
N PRO A 43 1.70 4.49 8.56
CA PRO A 43 2.44 4.93 9.73
C PRO A 43 2.92 6.38 9.58
N SER A 44 2.88 7.17 10.65
CA SER A 44 3.29 8.58 10.61
C SER A 44 4.79 8.79 10.30
N TRP A 45 5.61 7.75 10.47
CA TRP A 45 7.06 7.79 10.30
C TRP A 45 7.55 7.25 8.94
N ARG A 46 6.65 6.76 8.08
CA ARG A 46 7.00 6.38 6.70
C ARG A 46 6.01 6.96 5.70
N ARG A 47 6.51 7.20 4.49
CA ARG A 47 5.66 7.68 3.40
C ARG A 47 4.88 6.50 2.80
N GLY A 48 3.58 6.69 2.66
CA GLY A 48 2.68 5.76 2.00
C GLY A 48 2.28 4.58 2.86
N TYR A 49 1.34 3.79 2.33
CA TYR A 49 0.85 2.61 3.02
C TYR A 49 1.85 1.46 2.94
N VAL A 50 1.89 0.67 4.01
CA VAL A 50 2.77 -0.48 4.14
C VAL A 50 1.97 -1.70 4.59
N ALA A 51 2.26 -2.85 3.99
CA ALA A 51 1.70 -4.12 4.43
C ALA A 51 2.55 -4.73 5.55
N ILE A 52 1.93 -5.50 6.44
CA ILE A 52 2.66 -6.24 7.48
C ILE A 52 3.35 -7.45 6.84
N GLY A 53 4.66 -7.56 7.00
CA GLY A 53 5.44 -8.69 6.50
C GLY A 53 5.27 -9.96 7.33
N LEU A 54 5.55 -11.11 6.72
CA LEU A 54 5.70 -12.37 7.46
C LEU A 54 6.93 -12.32 8.36
N PHE A 55 6.82 -12.90 9.56
CA PHE A 55 7.93 -12.98 10.52
C PHE A 55 9.16 -13.71 9.96
N ARG A 56 8.96 -14.68 9.05
CA ARG A 56 10.02 -15.35 8.29
C ARG A 56 9.62 -15.50 6.83
N GLY A 57 10.61 -15.31 5.95
CA GLY A 57 10.44 -15.43 4.51
C GLY A 57 9.93 -14.15 3.83
N ALA A 58 9.83 -14.22 2.51
CA ALA A 58 9.22 -13.17 1.71
C ALA A 58 7.70 -13.35 1.71
N GLY A 59 6.96 -12.28 1.99
CA GLY A 59 5.50 -12.30 1.88
C GLY A 59 4.82 -11.30 2.80
N VAL A 60 3.51 -11.20 2.59
CA VAL A 60 2.60 -10.36 3.38
C VAL A 60 1.84 -11.25 4.35
N ARG A 61 1.65 -10.80 5.58
CA ARG A 61 0.83 -11.48 6.57
C ARG A 61 -0.65 -11.30 6.23
N ALA A 62 -1.33 -12.42 6.02
CA ALA A 62 -2.76 -12.49 5.79
C ALA A 62 -3.48 -13.09 7.01
N TYR A 63 -4.75 -12.73 7.18
CA TYR A 63 -5.57 -13.14 8.31
C TYR A 63 -6.89 -13.73 7.82
N ARG A 64 -7.25 -14.94 8.26
CA ARG A 64 -8.55 -15.55 7.93
C ARG A 64 -9.71 -14.97 8.75
N ASP A 65 -9.43 -14.57 10.00
CA ASP A 65 -10.42 -14.00 10.92
C ASP A 65 -10.29 -12.47 10.98
N LEU A 66 -11.31 -11.78 10.44
CA LEU A 66 -11.39 -10.33 10.45
C LEU A 66 -11.51 -9.75 11.86
N ASN A 67 -12.25 -10.38 12.77
CA ASN A 67 -12.40 -9.89 14.14
C ASN A 67 -11.08 -9.94 14.88
N ARG A 68 -10.30 -11.00 14.67
CA ARG A 68 -8.96 -11.11 15.25
C ARG A 68 -8.00 -10.07 14.67
N LEU A 69 -8.09 -9.79 13.38
CA LEU A 69 -7.33 -8.72 12.74
C LEU A 69 -7.70 -7.35 13.31
N VAL A 70 -9.00 -7.06 13.48
CA VAL A 70 -9.47 -5.80 14.07
C VAL A 70 -8.98 -5.65 15.50
N ARG A 71 -9.09 -6.69 16.34
CA ARG A 71 -8.53 -6.67 17.71
C ARG A 71 -7.04 -6.37 17.71
N PHE A 72 -6.27 -7.02 16.84
CA PHE A 72 -4.85 -6.72 16.69
C PHE A 72 -4.59 -5.24 16.34
N MET A 73 -5.37 -4.64 15.43
CA MET A 73 -5.24 -3.21 15.11
C MET A 73 -5.58 -2.30 16.30
N ARG A 74 -6.59 -2.64 17.10
CA ARG A 74 -7.02 -1.85 18.26
C ARG A 74 -6.05 -1.99 19.42
N ASP A 75 -5.74 -3.22 19.80
CA ASP A 75 -5.13 -3.55 21.07
C ASP A 75 -3.60 -3.53 20.98
N GLU A 76 -3.04 -4.04 19.88
CA GLU A 76 -1.58 -4.13 19.71
C GLU A 76 -0.98 -2.90 19.02
N LEU A 77 -1.68 -2.33 18.03
CA LEU A 77 -1.20 -1.16 17.28
C LEU A 77 -1.79 0.17 17.76
N GLY A 78 -2.74 0.15 18.71
CA GLY A 78 -3.36 1.36 19.28
C GLY A 78 -4.16 2.20 18.29
N PHE A 79 -4.58 1.63 17.15
CA PHE A 79 -5.34 2.38 16.15
C PHE A 79 -6.82 2.38 16.52
N HIS A 80 -7.39 3.54 16.84
CA HIS A 80 -8.81 3.71 17.21
C HIS A 80 -9.68 4.36 16.10
N GLY A 81 -9.10 4.67 14.94
CA GLY A 81 -9.80 5.26 13.80
C GLY A 81 -10.69 4.29 13.02
N PRO A 82 -11.39 4.75 11.97
CA PRO A 82 -12.14 3.88 11.08
C PRO A 82 -11.22 2.92 10.32
N ILE A 83 -11.63 1.65 10.19
CA ILE A 83 -10.91 0.62 9.42
C ILE A 83 -11.73 0.35 8.16
N SER A 84 -11.18 0.68 6.99
CA SER A 84 -11.88 0.48 5.71
C SER A 84 -11.62 -0.92 5.18
N LEU A 85 -12.68 -1.63 4.77
CA LEU A 85 -12.60 -2.96 4.16
C LEU A 85 -12.97 -2.87 2.67
N HIS A 86 -12.12 -3.45 1.81
CA HIS A 86 -12.32 -3.45 0.37
C HIS A 86 -12.05 -4.83 -0.24
N GLU A 87 -12.83 -5.17 -1.26
CA GLU A 87 -12.51 -6.24 -2.21
C GLU A 87 -11.41 -5.76 -3.18
N PRO A 88 -10.63 -6.67 -3.80
CA PRO A 88 -9.52 -6.32 -4.67
C PRO A 88 -9.95 -5.46 -5.86
N ASP A 89 -11.15 -5.65 -6.39
CA ASP A 89 -11.59 -4.98 -7.62
C ASP A 89 -12.40 -3.71 -7.36
N CYS A 90 -12.43 -3.24 -6.10
CA CYS A 90 -13.15 -2.03 -5.74
C CYS A 90 -12.49 -0.79 -6.37
N THR A 91 -13.26 0.05 -7.08
CA THR A 91 -12.77 1.32 -7.66
C THR A 91 -12.15 2.27 -6.62
N LYS A 92 -12.65 2.25 -5.37
CA LYS A 92 -12.07 3.02 -4.26
C LYS A 92 -10.65 2.52 -3.94
N LEU A 93 -10.44 1.21 -3.99
CA LEU A 93 -9.12 0.62 -3.83
C LEU A 93 -8.21 0.98 -5.00
N ALA A 94 -8.70 1.08 -6.24
CA ALA A 94 -7.88 1.48 -7.39
C ALA A 94 -7.24 2.87 -7.22
N LYS A 95 -7.96 3.82 -6.61
CA LYS A 95 -7.40 5.14 -6.26
C LYS A 95 -6.35 5.04 -5.15
N LEU A 96 -6.58 4.17 -4.17
CA LEU A 96 -5.63 3.87 -3.11
C LEU A 96 -4.41 3.12 -3.64
N ARG A 97 -4.55 2.24 -4.63
CA ARG A 97 -3.46 1.45 -5.23
C ARG A 97 -2.35 2.33 -5.77
N SER A 98 -2.65 3.46 -6.40
CA SER A 98 -1.62 4.45 -6.77
C SER A 98 -0.78 4.94 -5.58
N PHE A 99 -1.32 4.92 -4.36
CA PHE A 99 -0.61 5.19 -3.11
C PHE A 99 -0.02 3.92 -2.46
N LEU A 100 -0.60 2.74 -2.71
CA LEU A 100 -0.11 1.44 -2.24
C LEU A 100 1.03 0.89 -3.10
N ASP A 101 1.17 1.25 -4.37
CA ASP A 101 2.16 0.70 -5.34
C ASP A 101 3.61 1.07 -5.00
N GLY A 102 3.81 1.85 -3.94
CA GLY A 102 5.07 1.85 -3.21
C GLY A 102 5.38 0.52 -2.50
N ALA A 103 4.50 -0.51 -2.55
CA ALA A 103 4.48 -1.72 -1.71
C ALA A 103 4.46 -3.11 -2.40
N VAL A 104 4.56 -3.22 -3.72
CA VAL A 104 4.45 -4.54 -4.40
C VAL A 104 5.61 -4.81 -5.36
N PRO A 105 6.34 -5.93 -5.22
CA PRO A 105 6.94 -6.64 -6.34
C PRO A 105 6.05 -7.84 -6.70
N GLY A 106 5.55 -7.89 -7.93
CA GLY A 106 4.99 -9.13 -8.51
C GLY A 106 3.57 -9.01 -9.09
N GLY A 107 3.48 -8.43 -10.28
CA GLY A 107 2.38 -8.56 -11.23
C GLY A 107 2.88 -8.05 -12.58
N PRO A 108 2.62 -8.74 -13.71
CA PRO A 108 3.40 -8.57 -14.93
C PRO A 108 3.30 -7.14 -15.47
N VAL A 109 4.46 -6.53 -15.67
CA VAL A 109 4.65 -5.29 -16.41
C VAL A 109 4.13 -5.53 -17.83
N GLN A 110 3.06 -4.85 -18.23
CA GLN A 110 2.82 -4.64 -19.66
C GLN A 110 3.82 -3.59 -20.16
N PRO A 111 4.64 -3.90 -21.18
CA PRO A 111 5.49 -2.91 -21.79
C PRO A 111 4.67 -2.05 -22.76
N ASN A 112 4.98 -0.75 -22.76
CA ASN A 112 4.67 0.24 -23.78
C ASN A 112 3.20 0.66 -23.97
N LYS A 113 2.93 1.88 -23.49
CA LYS A 113 2.41 2.90 -24.40
C LYS A 113 3.16 4.22 -24.18
N SER A 114 4.02 4.53 -25.13
CA SER A 114 4.83 5.74 -25.21
C SER A 114 3.98 7.00 -25.01
N LEU A 115 4.46 7.93 -24.18
CA LEU A 115 4.03 9.32 -24.21
C LEU A 115 4.31 9.92 -25.60
N PRO A 116 3.42 10.74 -26.16
CA PRO A 116 3.86 11.91 -26.90
C PRO A 116 4.00 13.07 -25.91
N ALA A 117 5.22 13.59 -25.80
CA ALA A 117 5.52 14.85 -25.15
C ALA A 117 4.81 15.98 -25.91
N GLY A 118 4.15 16.86 -25.15
CA GLY A 118 3.56 18.08 -25.68
C GLY A 118 4.61 19.15 -25.97
N ASP A 119 4.24 19.97 -26.95
CA ASP A 119 4.50 21.40 -27.11
C ASP A 119 5.92 21.96 -27.18
N GLY A 120 6.19 22.65 -28.30
CA GLY A 120 6.47 24.08 -28.19
C GLY A 120 7.78 24.59 -28.80
N VAL A 121 7.62 25.40 -29.84
CA VAL A 121 8.43 26.59 -30.18
C VAL A 121 9.74 26.39 -30.96
N ALA A 122 9.74 26.93 -32.18
CA ALA A 122 10.94 27.43 -32.84
C ALA A 122 10.56 28.61 -33.74
N THR A 123 10.63 29.82 -33.19
CA THR A 123 11.18 30.98 -33.92
C THR A 123 12.51 31.32 -33.24
N PRO A 124 13.53 31.68 -34.04
CA PRO A 124 13.83 33.10 -34.11
C PRO A 124 14.20 33.60 -35.52
N ASP A 125 13.80 34.83 -35.77
CA ASP A 125 14.42 35.80 -36.69
C ASP A 125 15.96 35.83 -36.58
N THR A 126 16.66 35.99 -37.71
CA THR A 126 17.60 37.13 -38.01
C THR A 126 18.53 36.82 -39.20
N LEU A 127 18.35 37.61 -40.28
CA LEU A 127 19.29 38.26 -41.23
C LEU A 127 20.50 37.57 -41.95
N ASP A 128 20.57 37.92 -43.25
CA ASP A 128 21.72 38.35 -44.09
C ASP A 128 22.50 37.33 -44.95
N THR A 129 22.24 37.36 -46.27
CA THR A 129 23.20 37.69 -47.37
C THR A 129 22.44 37.81 -48.69
#